data_AF-A0A560I4U4-F1
#
_entry.id   AF-A0A560I4U4-F1
#
_cell.length_a   1.000
_cell.length_b   1.000
_cell.length_c   1.000
_cell.angle_alpha   90.00
_cell.angle_beta   90.00
_cell.angle_gamma   90.00
#
_symmetry.space_group_name_H-M   'P 1'
#
loop_
_entity.id
_entity.type
_entity.pdbx_description
1 polymer ?
#
loop_
_entity_poly.entity_id
_entity_poly.type
_entity_poly.pdbx_seq_one_letter_code
_entity_poly.pdbx_strand_id
1 'polypeptide(L)'
;MESGTRGLGGTASERPGTVRLTQEQLDLVLKRHAMFRNAKVGGARAVLARMDLSGLTMAGRDLSHADFTHAILRDVDLSGALLECATLFVTDLRGANLRNARLVKADLRGACLRGADLSGADLFDADLRDGTLAARARDGSLQIMSVDPTNADLAEANLRGSNLTNAKLSGSVAMHTDFTDAIMRNAKLVRANLRHAKLDGTNLEGADLSGADVRGASLRGAVLIGTVMNLTELGGADMTGVLTEKPQGRPAAELGRSMAELLNLHATWVCTAAKEGMALDLSGVDLRGSGILSRAMLTRGVGRGAVFYGMDLTGIQMQVGQFDNADFRTAILAEADLRGGSFQGANFNAANLRHATLDYLQIDAERHVRTNLTGAILRNADLSGARLRRIRLTQADLSHADLRGADLREADLRGANLSGARVQEEQMRAVDFTGARGLPRTWHVRYVADD
;
A
#
# COMPACT_ATOMS: atom_id res chain seq x y z
N MET A 1 60.02 28.81 -7.63
CA MET A 1 59.83 27.50 -6.96
C MET A 1 58.72 27.71 -5.95
N GLU A 2 57.54 27.23 -6.33
CA GLU A 2 56.28 27.47 -5.65
C GLU A 2 56.20 26.74 -4.31
N SER A 3 55.71 27.45 -3.31
CA SER A 3 55.32 26.94 -2.00
C SER A 3 53.92 26.34 -2.08
N GLY A 4 53.80 25.06 -1.76
CA GLY A 4 52.54 24.32 -1.78
C GLY A 4 51.54 24.76 -0.70
N THR A 5 50.30 24.94 -1.12
CA THR A 5 49.12 25.13 -0.27
C THR A 5 48.19 23.93 -0.38
N ARG A 6 48.06 23.25 0.76
CA ARG A 6 47.00 22.40 1.29
C ARG A 6 45.73 22.25 0.42
N GLY A 7 45.44 21.01 0.05
CA GLY A 7 44.10 20.58 -0.34
C GLY A 7 43.17 20.57 0.88
N LEU A 8 42.08 21.33 0.80
CA LEU A 8 40.90 21.19 1.64
C LEU A 8 39.74 20.80 0.73
N GLY A 9 39.01 19.77 1.14
CA GLY A 9 37.92 19.16 0.39
C GLY A 9 36.80 20.14 0.07
N GLY A 10 36.46 20.24 -1.21
CA GLY A 10 35.25 20.91 -1.68
C GLY A 10 34.04 20.01 -1.48
N THR A 11 33.12 20.41 -0.62
CA THR A 11 31.77 19.87 -0.52
C THR A 11 30.96 20.23 -1.77
N ALA A 12 30.13 19.30 -2.22
CA ALA A 12 29.38 19.37 -3.46
C ALA A 12 28.30 20.47 -3.49
N SER A 13 28.19 21.13 -4.65
CA SER A 13 26.96 21.64 -5.28
C SER A 13 26.31 22.92 -4.71
N GLU A 14 26.97 24.08 -4.82
CA GLU A 14 26.25 25.36 -4.92
C GLU A 14 25.74 25.54 -6.36
N ARG A 15 24.44 25.30 -6.60
CA ARG A 15 23.80 25.65 -7.88
C ARG A 15 23.71 27.19 -7.95
N PRO A 16 24.21 27.86 -9.01
CA PRO A 16 24.20 29.31 -9.11
C PRO A 16 22.78 29.89 -8.97
N GLY A 17 22.60 30.86 -8.05
CA GLY A 17 21.33 31.56 -7.86
C GLY A 17 20.34 30.91 -6.90
N THR A 18 20.78 29.97 -6.04
CA THR A 18 19.97 29.44 -4.94
C THR A 18 20.30 30.14 -3.61
N VAL A 19 19.29 30.40 -2.79
CA VAL A 19 19.44 31.02 -1.45
C VAL A 19 19.08 29.97 -0.40
N ARG A 20 20.01 29.68 0.52
CA ARG A 20 19.76 28.73 1.61
C ARG A 20 19.04 29.41 2.77
N LEU A 21 17.95 28.80 3.22
CA LEU A 21 17.23 29.25 4.42
C LEU A 21 17.68 28.47 5.65
N THR A 22 17.62 29.15 6.79
CA THR A 22 17.59 28.53 8.12
C THR A 22 16.16 28.11 8.48
N GLN A 23 16.00 27.22 9.48
CA GLN A 23 14.68 26.84 9.97
C GLN A 23 13.88 28.06 10.46
N GLU A 24 14.53 29.01 11.15
CA GLU A 24 13.87 30.23 11.64
C GLU A 24 13.33 31.10 10.51
N GLN A 25 14.11 31.28 9.43
CA GLN A 25 13.67 32.02 8.25
C GLN A 25 12.53 31.29 7.54
N LEU A 26 12.62 29.97 7.42
CA LEU A 26 11.55 29.15 6.86
C LEU A 26 10.27 29.28 7.70
N ASP A 27 10.34 29.16 9.02
CA ASP A 27 9.21 29.26 9.94
C ASP A 27 8.48 30.61 9.82
N LEU A 28 9.21 31.70 9.55
CA LEU A 28 8.60 32.99 9.28
C LEU A 28 7.76 32.98 7.98
N VAL A 29 8.26 32.35 6.92
CA VAL A 29 7.51 32.15 5.66
C VAL A 29 6.29 31.27 5.91
N LEU A 30 6.47 30.16 6.63
CA LEU A 30 5.40 29.21 6.95
C LEU A 30 4.30 29.84 7.81
N LYS A 31 4.66 30.71 8.76
CA LYS A 31 3.69 31.47 9.57
C LYS A 31 2.84 32.37 8.69
N ARG A 32 3.45 33.07 7.72
CA ARG A 32 2.71 33.89 6.75
C ARG A 32 1.84 33.05 5.82
N HIS A 33 2.30 31.87 5.43
CA HIS A 33 1.53 30.94 4.64
C HIS A 33 0.32 30.38 5.38
N ALA A 34 0.49 29.99 6.65
CA ALA A 34 -0.61 29.57 7.50
C ALA A 34 -1.65 30.70 7.67
N MET A 35 -1.22 31.96 7.80
CA MET A 35 -2.13 33.10 7.80
C MET A 35 -2.88 33.23 6.46
N PHE A 36 -2.20 33.05 5.33
CA PHE A 36 -2.82 33.04 4.00
C PHE A 36 -3.88 31.95 3.85
N ARG A 37 -3.58 30.71 4.27
CA ARG A 37 -4.51 29.57 4.25
C ARG A 37 -5.76 29.82 5.09
N ASN A 38 -5.62 30.59 6.16
CA ASN A 38 -6.71 30.95 7.07
C ASN A 38 -7.34 32.32 6.78
N ALA A 39 -7.07 32.93 5.61
CA ALA A 39 -7.57 34.24 5.21
C ALA A 39 -7.31 35.37 6.24
N LYS A 40 -6.19 35.30 6.98
CA LYS A 40 -5.80 36.30 7.98
C LYS A 40 -4.99 37.43 7.33
N VAL A 41 -5.21 38.65 7.83
CA VAL A 41 -4.48 39.86 7.39
C VAL A 41 -2.97 39.66 7.54
N GLY A 42 -2.20 40.07 6.54
CA GLY A 42 -0.74 39.89 6.49
C GLY A 42 -0.27 38.50 6.02
N GLY A 43 -1.20 37.58 5.74
CA GLY A 43 -0.91 36.29 5.13
C GLY A 43 -0.33 36.42 3.72
N ALA A 44 0.63 35.56 3.40
CA ALA A 44 1.21 35.46 2.06
C ALA A 44 1.46 34.00 1.70
N ARG A 45 1.22 33.64 0.43
CA ARG A 45 1.55 32.30 -0.10
C ARG A 45 3.05 32.01 0.11
N ALA A 46 3.40 30.79 0.51
CA ALA A 46 4.80 30.39 0.56
C ALA A 46 5.34 30.30 -0.87
N VAL A 47 6.26 31.22 -1.21
CA VAL A 47 7.00 31.21 -2.46
C VAL A 47 8.44 30.90 -2.10
N LEU A 48 8.79 29.63 -2.26
CA LEU A 48 10.07 29.01 -1.91
C LEU A 48 10.82 28.55 -3.16
N ALA A 49 10.41 29.04 -4.34
CA ALA A 49 11.06 28.75 -5.61
C ALA A 49 12.55 29.12 -5.55
N ARG A 50 13.41 28.22 -6.04
CA ARG A 50 14.88 28.37 -6.07
C ARG A 50 15.55 28.54 -4.69
N MET A 51 14.89 28.15 -3.62
CA MET A 51 15.48 28.13 -2.27
C MET A 51 16.15 26.79 -1.98
N ASP A 52 17.23 26.81 -1.19
CA ASP A 52 17.77 25.60 -0.56
C ASP A 52 17.20 25.44 0.85
N LEU A 53 16.48 24.34 1.02
CA LEU A 53 15.73 23.95 2.20
C LEU A 53 16.20 22.57 2.71
N SER A 54 17.38 22.12 2.27
CA SER A 54 17.87 20.76 2.54
C SER A 54 18.02 20.50 4.04
N GLY A 55 17.48 19.37 4.50
CA GLY A 55 17.53 18.93 5.91
C GLY A 55 16.63 19.72 6.87
N LEU A 56 15.82 20.67 6.38
CA LEU A 56 14.85 21.40 7.20
C LEU A 56 13.59 20.56 7.46
N THR A 57 12.74 21.00 8.39
CA THR A 57 11.45 20.36 8.64
C THR A 57 10.27 21.28 8.33
N MET A 58 9.28 20.68 7.69
CA MET A 58 7.95 21.20 7.43
C MET A 58 6.88 20.15 7.75
N ALA A 59 7.20 19.19 8.62
CA ALA A 59 6.32 18.09 8.97
C ALA A 59 4.96 18.59 9.51
N GLY A 60 3.88 17.99 9.03
CA GLY A 60 2.50 18.29 9.43
C GLY A 60 2.01 19.71 9.06
N ARG A 61 2.79 20.50 8.30
CA ARG A 61 2.40 21.88 7.94
C ARG A 61 1.42 21.88 6.77
N ASP A 62 0.48 22.84 6.76
CA ASP A 62 -0.30 23.16 5.56
C ASP A 62 0.55 24.01 4.61
N LEU A 63 0.97 23.40 3.51
CA LEU A 63 1.73 23.95 2.39
C LEU A 63 0.90 23.93 1.10
N SER A 64 -0.43 23.83 1.21
CA SER A 64 -1.30 23.75 0.04
C SER A 64 -1.15 25.00 -0.82
N HIS A 65 -0.99 24.80 -2.13
CA HIS A 65 -0.68 25.84 -3.11
C HIS A 65 0.67 26.56 -2.96
N ALA A 66 1.56 26.09 -2.07
CA ALA A 66 2.92 26.61 -1.98
C ALA A 66 3.70 26.37 -3.30
N ASP A 67 4.67 27.24 -3.55
CA ASP A 67 5.51 27.19 -4.75
C ASP A 67 6.94 26.82 -4.37
N PHE A 68 7.35 25.62 -4.78
CA PHE A 68 8.68 25.07 -4.60
C PHE A 68 9.41 24.92 -5.92
N THR A 69 8.99 25.63 -6.98
CA THR A 69 9.57 25.50 -8.32
C THR A 69 11.10 25.59 -8.26
N HIS A 70 11.78 24.53 -8.68
CA HIS A 70 13.25 24.45 -8.68
C HIS A 70 13.91 24.64 -7.29
N ALA A 71 13.20 24.33 -6.20
CA ALA A 71 13.78 24.32 -4.86
C ALA A 71 14.66 23.07 -4.63
N ILE A 72 15.56 23.15 -3.64
CA ILE A 72 16.35 22.02 -3.16
C ILE A 72 15.78 21.59 -1.80
N LEU A 73 15.18 20.41 -1.78
CA LEU A 73 14.47 19.79 -0.65
C LEU A 73 15.12 18.44 -0.28
N ARG A 74 16.45 18.33 -0.42
CA ARG A 74 17.15 17.09 -0.09
C ARG A 74 17.03 16.79 1.39
N ASP A 75 16.71 15.54 1.72
CA ASP A 75 16.60 15.06 3.11
C ASP A 75 15.65 15.92 3.98
N VAL A 76 14.73 16.65 3.35
CA VAL A 76 13.74 17.48 4.07
C VAL A 76 12.71 16.58 4.74
N ASP A 77 12.22 16.99 5.91
CA ASP A 77 11.10 16.33 6.55
C ASP A 77 9.78 17.01 6.20
N LEU A 78 9.00 16.39 5.32
CA LEU A 78 7.66 16.74 4.90
C LEU A 78 6.62 15.70 5.39
N SER A 79 6.96 14.89 6.40
CA SER A 79 6.05 13.84 6.87
C SER A 79 4.72 14.43 7.35
N GLY A 80 3.62 13.87 6.86
CA GLY A 80 2.26 14.35 7.14
C GLY A 80 1.94 15.77 6.66
N ALA A 81 2.81 16.44 5.88
CA ALA A 81 2.54 17.78 5.37
C ALA A 81 1.40 17.77 4.34
N LEU A 82 0.63 18.86 4.27
CA LEU A 82 -0.40 19.06 3.25
C LEU A 82 0.20 19.85 2.08
N LEU A 83 0.40 19.20 0.95
CA LEU A 83 0.97 19.76 -0.28
C LEU A 83 -0.08 19.77 -1.41
N GLU A 84 -1.36 19.93 -1.04
CA GLU A 84 -2.46 19.91 -2.01
C GLU A 84 -2.29 21.04 -3.03
N CYS A 85 -2.32 20.70 -4.32
CA CYS A 85 -2.11 21.65 -5.42
C CYS A 85 -0.78 22.44 -5.30
N ALA A 86 0.21 21.96 -4.56
CA ALA A 86 1.52 22.59 -4.48
C ALA A 86 2.28 22.44 -5.80
N THR A 87 3.10 23.44 -6.14
CA THR A 87 3.98 23.38 -7.31
C THR A 87 5.35 22.89 -6.86
N LEU A 88 5.67 21.64 -7.18
CA LEU A 88 6.96 20.97 -6.95
C LEU A 88 7.70 20.74 -8.29
N PHE A 89 7.40 21.56 -9.30
CA PHE A 89 7.99 21.48 -10.63
C PHE A 89 9.53 21.55 -10.57
N VAL A 90 10.20 20.50 -11.07
CA VAL A 90 11.66 20.42 -11.19
C VAL A 90 12.38 20.60 -9.83
N THR A 91 11.75 20.10 -8.76
CA THR A 91 12.26 20.17 -7.38
C THR A 91 13.17 18.99 -7.07
N ASP A 92 14.23 19.21 -6.30
CA ASP A 92 15.14 18.15 -5.85
C ASP A 92 14.69 17.63 -4.47
N LEU A 93 13.98 16.50 -4.44
CA LEU A 93 13.41 15.85 -3.26
C LEU A 93 14.18 14.58 -2.86
N ARG A 94 15.45 14.44 -3.25
CA ARG A 94 16.25 13.24 -2.95
C ARG A 94 16.33 12.99 -1.45
N GLY A 95 16.05 11.76 -1.04
CA GLY A 95 16.04 11.37 0.37
C GLY A 95 14.98 12.05 1.24
N ALA A 96 14.07 12.86 0.66
CA ALA A 96 13.04 13.54 1.42
C ALA A 96 12.09 12.55 2.10
N ASN A 97 11.67 12.88 3.33
CA ASN A 97 10.64 12.16 4.06
C ASN A 97 9.27 12.78 3.75
N LEU A 98 8.46 12.06 2.98
CA LEU A 98 7.10 12.43 2.56
C LEU A 98 6.06 11.42 3.11
N ARG A 99 6.41 10.66 4.16
CA ARG A 99 5.53 9.64 4.75
C ARG A 99 4.19 10.26 5.12
N ASN A 100 3.10 9.65 4.66
CA ASN A 100 1.73 10.13 4.88
C ASN A 100 1.47 11.60 4.46
N ALA A 101 2.31 12.21 3.63
CA ALA A 101 2.07 13.55 3.10
C ALA A 101 0.91 13.53 2.10
N ARG A 102 0.16 14.63 2.00
CA ARG A 102 -0.96 14.79 1.06
C ARG A 102 -0.54 15.64 -0.13
N LEU A 103 -0.21 15.00 -1.25
CA LEU A 103 0.23 15.57 -2.53
C LEU A 103 -0.91 15.61 -3.57
N VAL A 104 -2.16 15.68 -3.12
CA VAL A 104 -3.34 15.65 -4.00
C VAL A 104 -3.23 16.78 -5.03
N LYS A 105 -3.27 16.42 -6.32
CA LYS A 105 -3.14 17.35 -7.46
C LYS A 105 -1.85 18.19 -7.44
N ALA A 106 -0.81 17.76 -6.72
CA ALA A 106 0.48 18.43 -6.75
C ALA A 106 1.14 18.29 -8.13
N ASP A 107 1.83 19.34 -8.57
CA ASP A 107 2.62 19.34 -9.80
C ASP A 107 4.05 18.94 -9.48
N LEU A 108 4.40 17.69 -9.73
CA LEU A 108 5.70 17.07 -9.51
C LEU A 108 6.45 16.85 -10.83
N ARG A 109 6.07 17.53 -11.93
CA ARG A 109 6.72 17.29 -13.22
C ARG A 109 8.20 17.63 -13.15
N GLY A 110 9.04 16.71 -13.62
CA GLY A 110 10.49 16.82 -13.55
C GLY A 110 11.09 16.79 -12.14
N ALA A 111 10.33 16.47 -11.09
CA ALA A 111 10.87 16.39 -9.73
C ALA A 111 11.77 15.15 -9.55
N CYS A 112 12.86 15.29 -8.79
CA CYS A 112 13.76 14.19 -8.45
C CYS A 112 13.41 13.63 -7.07
N LEU A 113 12.84 12.44 -7.02
CA LEU A 113 12.37 11.74 -5.83
C LEU A 113 13.27 10.55 -5.46
N ARG A 114 14.50 10.49 -5.97
CA ARG A 114 15.37 9.31 -5.73
C ARG A 114 15.55 9.05 -4.25
N GLY A 115 15.26 7.82 -3.82
CA GLY A 115 15.36 7.40 -2.42
C GLY A 115 14.44 8.14 -1.45
N ALA A 116 13.48 8.94 -1.92
CA ALA A 116 12.50 9.58 -1.05
C ALA A 116 11.53 8.55 -0.45
N ASP A 117 11.07 8.78 0.78
CA ASP A 117 10.06 7.94 1.43
C ASP A 117 8.67 8.59 1.33
N LEU A 118 7.85 8.09 0.41
CA LEU A 118 6.45 8.46 0.22
C LEU A 118 5.49 7.36 0.72
N SER A 119 5.92 6.48 1.63
CA SER A 119 5.04 5.41 2.11
C SER A 119 3.79 5.98 2.78
N GLY A 120 2.63 5.45 2.39
CA GLY A 120 1.30 5.93 2.80
C GLY A 120 0.94 7.34 2.31
N ALA A 121 1.73 7.99 1.45
CA ALA A 121 1.41 9.31 0.92
C ALA A 121 0.19 9.27 -0.02
N ASP A 122 -0.53 10.38 -0.10
CA ASP A 122 -1.68 10.55 -0.99
C ASP A 122 -1.31 11.41 -2.20
N LEU A 123 -1.08 10.78 -3.34
CA LEU A 123 -0.76 11.39 -4.64
C LEU A 123 -1.95 11.37 -5.60
N PHE A 124 -3.19 11.36 -5.09
CA PHE A 124 -4.39 11.40 -5.94
C PHE A 124 -4.33 12.55 -6.96
N ASP A 125 -4.54 12.25 -8.24
CA ASP A 125 -4.44 13.19 -9.37
C ASP A 125 -3.09 13.95 -9.50
N ALA A 126 -2.01 13.53 -8.83
CA ALA A 126 -0.71 14.20 -8.92
C ALA A 126 -0.06 14.02 -10.31
N ASP A 127 0.74 15.00 -10.73
CA ASP A 127 1.42 15.00 -12.03
C ASP A 127 2.93 14.76 -11.88
N LEU A 128 3.37 13.53 -12.13
CA LEU A 128 4.77 13.10 -12.13
C LEU A 128 5.27 12.80 -13.56
N ARG A 129 4.80 13.56 -14.56
CA ARG A 129 5.33 13.46 -15.92
C ARG A 129 6.71 14.10 -16.02
N ASP A 130 7.36 13.86 -17.15
CA ASP A 130 8.56 14.61 -17.53
C ASP A 130 8.31 16.13 -17.54
N GLY A 131 9.33 16.90 -17.19
CA GLY A 131 9.25 18.35 -17.00
C GLY A 131 10.57 19.05 -17.28
N THR A 132 10.62 19.83 -18.35
CA THR A 132 11.79 20.65 -18.69
C THR A 132 11.62 22.09 -18.22
N LEU A 133 12.59 22.62 -17.48
CA LEU A 133 12.65 24.03 -17.11
C LEU A 133 13.36 24.83 -18.23
N ALA A 134 12.67 25.77 -18.86
CA ALA A 134 13.27 26.69 -19.84
C ALA A 134 13.34 28.11 -19.26
N ALA A 135 14.49 28.77 -19.41
CA ALA A 135 14.66 30.20 -19.14
C ALA A 135 14.82 30.95 -20.45
N ARG A 136 14.36 32.21 -20.46
CA ARG A 136 14.68 33.12 -21.55
C ARG A 136 16.06 33.71 -21.29
N ALA A 137 16.99 33.49 -22.21
CA ALA A 137 18.32 34.07 -22.16
C ALA A 137 18.27 35.58 -22.46
N ARG A 138 19.39 36.27 -22.19
CA ARG A 138 19.52 37.72 -22.40
C ARG A 138 19.35 38.13 -23.86
N ASP A 139 19.63 37.23 -24.79
CA ASP A 139 19.43 37.41 -26.24
C ASP A 139 18.00 37.10 -26.71
N GLY A 140 17.09 36.77 -25.79
CA GLY A 140 15.70 36.44 -26.08
C GLY A 140 15.44 34.98 -26.46
N SER A 141 16.49 34.15 -26.62
CA SER A 141 16.36 32.72 -26.90
C SER A 141 15.83 31.95 -25.70
N LEU A 142 15.10 30.86 -25.94
CA LEU A 142 14.71 29.92 -24.88
C LEU A 142 15.86 28.94 -24.67
N GLN A 143 16.53 29.04 -23.53
CA GLN A 143 17.54 28.08 -23.09
C GLN A 143 16.92 27.09 -22.12
N ILE A 144 17.01 25.80 -22.47
CA ILE A 144 16.70 24.72 -21.54
C ILE A 144 17.73 24.80 -20.43
N MET A 145 17.28 25.02 -19.19
CA MET A 145 18.16 24.92 -18.04
C MET A 145 18.45 23.44 -17.83
N SER A 146 19.73 23.06 -17.83
CA SER A 146 20.14 21.72 -17.44
C SER A 146 19.91 21.58 -15.93
N VAL A 147 18.71 21.13 -15.56
CA VAL A 147 18.46 20.62 -14.22
C VAL A 147 18.65 19.13 -14.32
N ASP A 148 19.70 18.64 -13.68
CA ASP A 148 19.91 17.20 -13.51
C ASP A 148 19.04 16.76 -12.33
N PRO A 149 18.10 15.80 -12.49
CA PRO A 149 17.61 15.16 -13.72
C PRO A 149 16.44 15.93 -14.39
N THR A 150 16.22 15.71 -15.69
CA THR A 150 15.13 16.33 -16.46
C THR A 150 13.79 15.60 -16.32
N ASN A 151 13.81 14.31 -16.01
CA ASN A 151 12.61 13.48 -15.89
C ASN A 151 12.14 13.42 -14.43
N ALA A 152 10.85 13.15 -14.22
CA ALA A 152 10.39 12.70 -12.91
C ALA A 152 11.08 11.36 -12.56
N ASP A 153 12.05 11.43 -11.64
CA ASP A 153 12.92 10.32 -11.27
C ASP A 153 12.55 9.82 -9.87
N LEU A 154 11.86 8.70 -9.82
CA LEU A 154 11.44 7.97 -8.63
C LEU A 154 12.37 6.79 -8.32
N ALA A 155 13.54 6.67 -8.96
CA ALA A 155 14.39 5.51 -8.78
C ALA A 155 14.70 5.28 -7.29
N GLU A 156 14.51 4.04 -6.83
CA GLU A 156 14.71 3.64 -5.42
C GLU A 156 13.80 4.35 -4.40
N ALA A 157 12.79 5.12 -4.83
CA ALA A 157 11.82 5.71 -3.92
C ALA A 157 10.93 4.63 -3.27
N ASN A 158 10.44 4.91 -2.07
CA ASN A 158 9.51 4.06 -1.34
C ASN A 158 8.09 4.65 -1.43
N LEU A 159 7.20 3.98 -2.18
CA LEU A 159 5.79 4.33 -2.36
C LEU A 159 4.85 3.25 -1.78
N ARG A 160 5.33 2.46 -0.81
CA ARG A 160 4.53 1.39 -0.20
C ARG A 160 3.21 1.92 0.37
N GLY A 161 2.10 1.29 -0.01
CA GLY A 161 0.76 1.66 0.46
C GLY A 161 0.31 3.08 0.10
N SER A 162 1.01 3.77 -0.81
CA SER A 162 0.62 5.12 -1.24
C SER A 162 -0.58 5.08 -2.19
N ASN A 163 -1.32 6.18 -2.26
CA ASN A 163 -2.42 6.36 -3.20
C ASN A 163 -1.97 7.16 -4.42
N LEU A 164 -1.81 6.49 -5.57
CA LEU A 164 -1.52 7.08 -6.88
C LEU A 164 -2.72 6.99 -7.82
N THR A 165 -3.94 6.92 -7.29
CA THR A 165 -5.15 6.89 -8.14
C THR A 165 -5.17 8.11 -9.06
N ASN A 166 -5.39 7.86 -10.36
CA ASN A 166 -5.35 8.85 -11.44
C ASN A 166 -4.02 9.62 -11.62
N ALA A 167 -2.95 9.24 -10.91
CA ALA A 167 -1.66 9.93 -11.03
C ALA A 167 -1.09 9.79 -12.45
N LYS A 168 -0.41 10.84 -12.92
CA LYS A 168 0.20 10.89 -14.25
C LYS A 168 1.69 10.61 -14.12
N LEU A 169 2.15 9.46 -14.62
CA LEU A 169 3.53 9.00 -14.55
C LEU A 169 4.11 8.69 -15.94
N SER A 170 3.50 9.21 -17.00
CA SER A 170 3.93 8.92 -18.37
C SER A 170 5.36 9.37 -18.61
N GLY A 171 6.21 8.44 -19.08
CA GLY A 171 7.64 8.68 -19.30
C GLY A 171 8.50 8.81 -18.04
N SER A 172 7.93 8.60 -16.85
CA SER A 172 8.69 8.66 -15.58
C SER A 172 9.72 7.53 -15.49
N VAL A 173 10.77 7.77 -14.70
CA VAL A 173 11.78 6.78 -14.36
C VAL A 173 11.51 6.29 -12.94
N ALA A 174 11.14 5.03 -12.79
CA ALA A 174 10.78 4.42 -11.52
C ALA A 174 11.44 3.02 -11.38
N MET A 175 12.73 2.96 -11.73
CA MET A 175 13.53 1.75 -11.59
C MET A 175 13.78 1.44 -10.12
N HIS A 176 13.67 0.17 -9.72
CA HIS A 176 13.88 -0.26 -8.33
C HIS A 176 12.96 0.41 -7.29
N THR A 177 11.95 1.14 -7.73
CA THR A 177 10.97 1.81 -6.87
C THR A 177 10.08 0.77 -6.19
N ASP A 178 9.80 0.96 -4.90
CA ASP A 178 8.90 0.08 -4.14
C ASP A 178 7.48 0.65 -4.14
N PHE A 179 6.61 0.10 -5.00
CA PHE A 179 5.18 0.38 -5.05
C PHE A 179 4.35 -0.67 -4.29
N THR A 180 4.94 -1.52 -3.45
CA THR A 180 4.20 -2.62 -2.81
C THR A 180 2.92 -2.13 -2.12
N ASP A 181 1.79 -2.76 -2.43
CA ASP A 181 0.44 -2.39 -1.95
C ASP A 181 -0.03 -0.97 -2.29
N ALA A 182 0.63 -0.27 -3.22
CA ALA A 182 0.15 1.03 -3.70
C ALA A 182 -1.16 0.89 -4.49
N ILE A 183 -2.03 1.90 -4.35
CA ILE A 183 -3.27 2.02 -5.09
C ILE A 183 -2.99 2.86 -6.33
N MET A 184 -2.92 2.25 -7.50
CA MET A 184 -2.55 2.89 -8.77
C MET A 184 -3.70 2.83 -9.79
N ARG A 185 -4.95 2.85 -9.30
CA ARG A 185 -6.14 2.76 -10.15
C ARG A 185 -6.17 3.90 -11.16
N ASN A 186 -6.42 3.59 -12.43
CA ASN A 186 -6.44 4.56 -13.53
C ASN A 186 -5.15 5.39 -13.70
N ALA A 187 -4.04 5.02 -13.06
CA ALA A 187 -2.77 5.73 -13.21
C ALA A 187 -2.26 5.64 -14.66
N LYS A 188 -1.63 6.71 -15.14
CA LYS A 188 -1.07 6.79 -16.49
C LYS A 188 0.43 6.51 -16.46
N LEU A 189 0.82 5.29 -16.77
CA LEU A 189 2.21 4.80 -16.78
C LEU A 189 2.73 4.60 -18.21
N VAL A 190 2.11 5.24 -19.21
CA VAL A 190 2.49 5.15 -20.62
C VAL A 190 3.98 5.46 -20.79
N ARG A 191 4.74 4.51 -21.36
CA ARG A 191 6.20 4.61 -21.56
C ARG A 191 7.01 4.86 -20.27
N ALA A 192 6.46 4.55 -19.10
CA ALA A 192 7.21 4.61 -17.85
C ALA A 192 8.26 3.49 -17.78
N ASN A 193 9.39 3.77 -17.13
CA ASN A 193 10.44 2.79 -16.90
C ASN A 193 10.35 2.24 -15.48
N LEU A 194 9.82 1.04 -15.33
CA LEU A 194 9.53 0.33 -14.08
C LEU A 194 10.43 -0.91 -13.92
N ARG A 195 11.60 -0.94 -14.58
CA ARG A 195 12.51 -2.09 -14.50
C ARG A 195 12.88 -2.39 -13.06
N HIS A 196 12.78 -3.65 -12.68
CA HIS A 196 13.08 -4.12 -11.33
C HIS A 196 12.30 -3.42 -10.20
N ALA A 197 11.18 -2.75 -10.51
CA ALA A 197 10.29 -2.20 -9.51
C ALA A 197 9.57 -3.31 -8.73
N LYS A 198 9.16 -3.02 -7.49
CA LYS A 198 8.32 -3.91 -6.70
C LYS A 198 6.88 -3.41 -6.76
N LEU A 199 6.04 -4.13 -7.48
CA LEU A 199 4.60 -3.85 -7.68
C LEU A 199 3.75 -4.93 -6.98
N ASP A 200 4.31 -5.63 -5.99
CA ASP A 200 3.61 -6.71 -5.28
C ASP A 200 2.34 -6.18 -4.59
N GLY A 201 1.20 -6.83 -4.81
CA GLY A 201 -0.07 -6.41 -4.21
C GLY A 201 -0.66 -5.10 -4.74
N THR A 202 -0.03 -4.46 -5.74
CA THR A 202 -0.54 -3.19 -6.30
C THR A 202 -1.92 -3.34 -6.93
N ASN A 203 -2.75 -2.31 -6.77
CA ASN A 203 -4.01 -2.22 -7.50
C ASN A 203 -3.82 -1.32 -8.72
N LEU A 204 -3.62 -1.93 -9.89
CA LEU A 204 -3.43 -1.25 -11.18
C LEU A 204 -4.73 -1.27 -12.01
N GLU A 205 -5.89 -1.44 -11.38
CA GLU A 205 -7.15 -1.55 -12.10
C GLU A 205 -7.41 -0.30 -12.97
N GLY A 206 -7.68 -0.50 -14.26
CA GLY A 206 -7.89 0.59 -15.22
C GLY A 206 -6.64 1.41 -15.57
N ALA A 207 -5.47 1.07 -15.02
CA ALA A 207 -4.22 1.78 -15.32
C ALA A 207 -3.81 1.60 -16.79
N ASP A 208 -2.96 2.51 -17.28
CA ASP A 208 -2.42 2.45 -18.63
C ASP A 208 -0.91 2.26 -18.61
N LEU A 209 -0.46 1.04 -18.89
CA LEU A 209 0.94 0.61 -18.98
C LEU A 209 1.44 0.56 -20.44
N SER A 210 0.75 1.22 -21.38
CA SER A 210 1.11 1.14 -22.80
C SER A 210 2.55 1.58 -23.05
N GLY A 211 3.37 0.71 -23.65
CA GLY A 211 4.79 0.95 -23.90
C GLY A 211 5.67 1.03 -22.65
N ALA A 212 5.17 0.69 -21.46
CA ALA A 212 5.95 0.70 -20.23
C ALA A 212 6.95 -0.46 -20.19
N ASP A 213 8.11 -0.22 -19.58
CA ASP A 213 9.15 -1.24 -19.38
C ASP A 213 9.10 -1.78 -17.95
N VAL A 214 8.54 -2.98 -17.77
CA VAL A 214 8.41 -3.65 -16.46
C VAL A 214 9.33 -4.88 -16.38
N ARG A 215 10.41 -4.92 -17.17
CA ARG A 215 11.33 -6.06 -17.18
C ARG A 215 11.98 -6.28 -15.82
N GLY A 216 11.98 -7.53 -15.38
CA GLY A 216 12.52 -7.93 -14.08
C GLY A 216 11.77 -7.36 -12.87
N ALA A 217 10.61 -6.72 -13.06
CA ALA A 217 9.78 -6.23 -11.96
C ALA A 217 9.02 -7.38 -11.30
N SER A 218 8.67 -7.21 -10.02
CA SER A 218 7.81 -8.15 -9.30
C SER A 218 6.39 -7.61 -9.27
N LEU A 219 5.43 -8.33 -9.85
CA LEU A 219 4.00 -8.00 -9.83
C LEU A 219 3.20 -9.05 -9.03
N ARG A 220 3.82 -9.66 -8.01
CA ARG A 220 3.19 -10.79 -7.30
C ARG A 220 1.89 -10.33 -6.65
N GLY A 221 0.78 -10.97 -7.01
CA GLY A 221 -0.52 -10.55 -6.49
C GLY A 221 -0.92 -9.13 -6.87
N ALA A 222 -0.41 -8.57 -7.96
CA ALA A 222 -0.95 -7.33 -8.51
C ALA A 222 -2.34 -7.55 -9.13
N VAL A 223 -3.14 -6.49 -9.22
CA VAL A 223 -4.45 -6.50 -9.89
C VAL A 223 -4.36 -5.70 -11.17
N LEU A 224 -4.50 -6.38 -12.31
CA LEU A 224 -4.45 -5.82 -13.66
C LEU A 224 -5.81 -5.87 -14.39
N ILE A 225 -6.91 -5.86 -13.64
CA ILE A 225 -8.27 -5.81 -14.21
C ILE A 225 -8.42 -4.46 -14.94
N GLY A 226 -8.86 -4.47 -16.19
CA GLY A 226 -9.05 -3.27 -17.00
C GLY A 226 -7.76 -2.54 -17.38
N THR A 227 -6.59 -3.09 -17.05
CA THR A 227 -5.31 -2.45 -17.33
C THR A 227 -4.98 -2.55 -18.81
N VAL A 228 -4.61 -1.43 -19.41
CA VAL A 228 -4.15 -1.38 -20.81
C VAL A 228 -2.65 -1.70 -20.83
N MET A 229 -2.26 -2.74 -21.57
CA MET A 229 -0.86 -3.23 -21.62
C MET A 229 -0.31 -3.33 -23.05
N ASN A 230 -0.74 -2.43 -23.93
CA ASN A 230 -0.29 -2.43 -25.33
C ASN A 230 1.21 -2.17 -25.41
N LEU A 231 1.98 -3.06 -26.02
CA LEU A 231 3.44 -2.93 -26.15
C LEU A 231 4.18 -2.82 -24.80
N THR A 232 3.61 -3.34 -23.70
CA THR A 232 4.30 -3.39 -22.40
C THR A 232 5.39 -4.48 -22.42
N GLU A 233 6.60 -4.15 -22.00
CA GLU A 233 7.74 -5.08 -21.95
C GLU A 233 7.76 -5.85 -20.62
N LEU A 234 7.35 -7.12 -20.63
CA LEU A 234 7.20 -7.99 -19.45
C LEU A 234 8.37 -8.97 -19.23
N GLY A 235 9.45 -8.87 -20.01
CA GLY A 235 10.58 -9.82 -19.95
C GLY A 235 11.14 -10.02 -18.53
N GLY A 236 10.99 -11.22 -17.98
CA GLY A 236 11.48 -11.58 -16.64
C GLY A 236 10.66 -11.01 -15.48
N ALA A 237 9.47 -10.46 -15.72
CA ALA A 237 8.58 -10.00 -14.66
C ALA A 237 7.93 -11.19 -13.91
N ASP A 238 7.88 -11.15 -12.58
CA ASP A 238 7.16 -12.15 -11.77
C ASP A 238 5.67 -11.79 -11.70
N MET A 239 4.83 -12.54 -12.41
CA MET A 239 3.38 -12.34 -12.45
C MET A 239 2.60 -13.34 -11.59
N THR A 240 3.26 -13.98 -10.61
CA THR A 240 2.61 -14.99 -9.76
C THR A 240 1.39 -14.40 -9.02
N GLY A 241 0.22 -15.01 -9.19
CA GLY A 241 -1.02 -14.57 -8.52
C GLY A 241 -1.61 -13.25 -9.02
N VAL A 242 -1.14 -12.75 -10.17
CA VAL A 242 -1.73 -11.57 -10.81
C VAL A 242 -3.17 -11.85 -11.22
N LEU A 243 -4.07 -10.92 -10.90
CA LEU A 243 -5.44 -10.94 -11.40
C LEU A 243 -5.55 -10.13 -12.68
N THR A 244 -6.27 -10.68 -13.66
CA THR A 244 -6.61 -9.97 -14.90
C THR A 244 -8.12 -10.08 -15.14
N GLU A 245 -8.61 -9.59 -16.28
CA GLU A 245 -9.98 -9.84 -16.73
C GLU A 245 -10.31 -11.32 -16.89
N LYS A 246 -9.29 -12.15 -17.17
CA LYS A 246 -9.48 -13.59 -17.27
C LYS A 246 -9.68 -14.17 -15.88
N PRO A 247 -10.61 -15.13 -15.72
CA PRO A 247 -10.73 -15.92 -14.51
C PRO A 247 -9.39 -16.57 -14.12
N GLN A 248 -9.07 -16.53 -12.83
CA GLN A 248 -7.94 -17.25 -12.26
C GLN A 248 -8.43 -18.60 -11.75
N GLY A 249 -8.07 -19.67 -12.48
CA GLY A 249 -8.61 -21.00 -12.22
C GLY A 249 -9.92 -21.23 -12.99
N ARG A 250 -10.83 -22.01 -12.41
CA ARG A 250 -12.11 -22.38 -13.04
C ARG A 250 -13.14 -21.27 -12.83
N PRO A 251 -13.76 -20.71 -13.88
CA PRO A 251 -14.87 -19.77 -13.73
C PRO A 251 -16.04 -20.39 -12.96
N ALA A 252 -16.72 -19.62 -12.12
CA ALA A 252 -17.92 -20.07 -11.40
C ALA A 252 -19.03 -20.63 -12.32
N ALA A 253 -19.11 -20.17 -13.58
CA ALA A 253 -20.07 -20.69 -14.56
C ALA A 253 -19.87 -22.18 -14.89
N GLU A 254 -18.68 -22.74 -14.67
CA GLU A 254 -18.36 -24.15 -14.91
C GLU A 254 -18.75 -25.09 -13.76
N LEU A 255 -19.44 -24.58 -12.72
CA LEU A 255 -19.92 -25.40 -11.61
C LEU A 255 -21.18 -26.21 -11.95
N GLY A 256 -21.77 -26.00 -13.13
CA GLY A 256 -22.91 -26.79 -13.64
C GLY A 256 -24.26 -26.53 -12.96
N ARG A 257 -24.29 -25.70 -11.91
CA ARG A 257 -25.48 -25.22 -11.20
C ARG A 257 -25.32 -23.75 -10.88
N SER A 258 -26.43 -23.05 -10.65
CA SER A 258 -26.37 -21.67 -10.18
C SER A 258 -25.76 -21.61 -8.78
N MET A 259 -25.07 -20.51 -8.46
CA MET A 259 -24.50 -20.31 -7.12
C MET A 259 -25.58 -20.40 -6.02
N ALA A 260 -26.76 -19.81 -6.25
CA ALA A 260 -27.87 -19.88 -5.31
C ALA A 260 -28.33 -21.33 -5.03
N GLU A 261 -28.40 -22.17 -6.07
CA GLU A 261 -28.76 -23.58 -5.93
C GLU A 261 -27.70 -24.35 -5.14
N LEU A 262 -26.42 -24.14 -5.45
CA LEU A 262 -25.30 -24.75 -4.73
C LEU A 262 -25.31 -24.38 -3.24
N LEU A 263 -25.55 -23.12 -2.92
CA LEU A 263 -25.66 -22.65 -1.54
C LEU A 263 -26.86 -23.27 -0.81
N ASN A 264 -28.00 -23.42 -1.48
CA ASN A 264 -29.18 -24.07 -0.87
C ASN A 264 -28.94 -25.55 -0.59
N LEU A 265 -28.34 -26.27 -1.54
CA LEU A 265 -27.94 -27.67 -1.36
C LEU A 265 -26.92 -27.82 -0.23
N HIS A 266 -25.99 -26.87 -0.13
CA HIS A 266 -24.97 -26.88 0.92
C HIS A 266 -25.53 -26.54 2.29
N ALA A 267 -26.41 -25.54 2.40
CA ALA A 267 -27.09 -25.23 3.65
C ALA A 267 -27.90 -26.43 4.16
N THR A 268 -28.61 -27.12 3.26
CA THR A 268 -29.32 -28.37 3.59
C THR A 268 -28.36 -29.44 4.13
N TRP A 269 -27.20 -29.57 3.50
CA TRP A 269 -26.15 -30.50 3.91
C TRP A 269 -25.55 -30.18 5.28
N VAL A 270 -25.34 -28.90 5.60
CA VAL A 270 -24.88 -28.49 6.93
C VAL A 270 -25.96 -28.76 7.99
N CYS A 271 -27.20 -28.32 7.75
CA CYS A 271 -28.30 -28.41 8.72
C CYS A 271 -28.73 -29.86 9.03
N THR A 272 -28.57 -30.77 8.08
CA THR A 272 -28.92 -32.19 8.25
C THR A 272 -27.75 -33.05 8.73
N ALA A 273 -26.63 -32.43 9.11
CA ALA A 273 -25.40 -33.12 9.48
C ALA A 273 -24.93 -34.11 8.40
N ALA A 274 -24.87 -33.63 7.15
CA ALA A 274 -24.43 -34.36 5.97
C ALA A 274 -25.34 -35.53 5.51
N LYS A 275 -26.62 -35.54 5.90
CA LYS A 275 -27.58 -36.57 5.48
C LYS A 275 -28.26 -36.26 4.14
N GLU A 276 -28.55 -34.99 3.88
CA GLU A 276 -29.23 -34.51 2.66
C GLU A 276 -28.43 -33.37 2.01
N GLY A 277 -28.79 -32.95 0.80
CA GLY A 277 -28.09 -31.87 0.11
C GLY A 277 -26.72 -32.27 -0.45
N MET A 278 -25.82 -31.30 -0.60
CA MET A 278 -24.51 -31.49 -1.22
C MET A 278 -23.40 -30.70 -0.50
N ALA A 279 -22.25 -31.34 -0.26
CA ALA A 279 -21.06 -30.63 0.21
C ALA A 279 -20.55 -29.66 -0.88
N LEU A 280 -20.17 -28.45 -0.50
CA LEU A 280 -19.69 -27.45 -1.45
C LEU A 280 -18.16 -27.43 -1.53
N ASP A 281 -17.65 -27.65 -2.73
CA ASP A 281 -16.24 -27.50 -3.08
C ASP A 281 -16.08 -26.44 -4.18
N LEU A 282 -15.44 -25.35 -3.80
CA LEU A 282 -15.10 -24.19 -4.63
C LEU A 282 -13.59 -24.13 -4.91
N SER A 283 -12.86 -25.23 -4.70
CA SER A 283 -11.40 -25.25 -4.86
C SER A 283 -10.97 -24.84 -6.27
N GLY A 284 -10.07 -23.85 -6.34
CA GLY A 284 -9.57 -23.27 -7.57
C GLY A 284 -10.63 -22.57 -8.42
N VAL A 285 -11.79 -22.24 -7.84
CA VAL A 285 -12.86 -21.53 -8.54
C VAL A 285 -12.66 -20.03 -8.41
N ASP A 286 -12.76 -19.33 -9.53
CA ASP A 286 -12.90 -17.89 -9.56
C ASP A 286 -14.36 -17.49 -9.36
N LEU A 287 -14.65 -16.91 -8.20
CA LEU A 287 -16.00 -16.51 -7.80
C LEU A 287 -16.31 -15.07 -8.17
N ARG A 288 -15.39 -14.34 -8.80
CA ARG A 288 -15.68 -12.99 -9.30
C ARG A 288 -16.86 -13.03 -10.27
N GLY A 289 -17.84 -12.16 -10.05
CA GLY A 289 -19.08 -12.12 -10.83
C GLY A 289 -20.11 -13.21 -10.52
N SER A 290 -19.85 -14.11 -9.55
CA SER A 290 -20.80 -15.18 -9.17
C SER A 290 -21.99 -14.71 -8.31
N GLY A 291 -22.03 -13.42 -7.97
CA GLY A 291 -23.07 -12.80 -7.15
C GLY A 291 -22.56 -12.40 -5.75
N ILE A 292 -23.50 -12.04 -4.88
CA ILE A 292 -23.24 -11.66 -3.50
C ILE A 292 -23.28 -12.91 -2.63
N LEU A 293 -22.25 -13.12 -1.79
CA LEU A 293 -22.19 -14.23 -0.84
C LEU A 293 -22.32 -13.76 0.61
N SER A 294 -22.76 -12.51 0.82
CA SER A 294 -23.07 -11.98 2.14
C SER A 294 -24.01 -12.93 2.89
N ARG A 295 -23.66 -13.30 4.11
CA ARG A 295 -24.42 -14.21 4.99
C ARG A 295 -24.64 -15.61 4.42
N ALA A 296 -23.90 -16.00 3.38
CA ALA A 296 -23.93 -17.36 2.87
C ALA A 296 -23.39 -18.35 3.93
N MET A 297 -23.97 -19.55 3.96
CA MET A 297 -23.51 -20.64 4.81
C MET A 297 -22.52 -21.50 4.03
N LEU A 298 -21.24 -21.33 4.30
CA LEU A 298 -20.11 -22.13 3.81
C LEU A 298 -19.44 -22.92 4.93
N THR A 299 -20.17 -23.20 6.02
CA THR A 299 -19.71 -24.01 7.14
C THR A 299 -19.24 -25.37 6.64
N ARG A 300 -18.00 -25.76 6.96
CA ARG A 300 -17.31 -26.96 6.43
C ARG A 300 -17.10 -26.98 4.91
N GLY A 301 -17.34 -25.87 4.21
CA GLY A 301 -17.06 -25.74 2.79
C GLY A 301 -15.57 -25.81 2.48
N VAL A 302 -15.24 -26.23 1.27
CA VAL A 302 -13.86 -26.27 0.75
C VAL A 302 -13.74 -25.22 -0.35
N GLY A 303 -12.68 -24.43 -0.31
CA GLY A 303 -12.40 -23.37 -1.27
C GLY A 303 -10.89 -23.10 -1.36
N ARG A 304 -10.08 -24.16 -1.46
CA ARG A 304 -8.62 -24.02 -1.55
C ARG A 304 -8.24 -23.30 -2.83
N GLY A 305 -7.47 -22.22 -2.74
CA GLY A 305 -7.10 -21.41 -3.90
C GLY A 305 -8.29 -20.76 -4.62
N ALA A 306 -9.47 -20.70 -4.00
CA ALA A 306 -10.63 -20.01 -4.57
C ALA A 306 -10.40 -18.50 -4.57
N VAL A 307 -10.97 -17.79 -5.55
CA VAL A 307 -10.81 -16.34 -5.70
C VAL A 307 -12.09 -15.63 -5.32
N PHE A 308 -12.02 -14.89 -4.21
CA PHE A 308 -13.07 -14.04 -3.65
C PHE A 308 -12.73 -12.54 -3.78
N TYR A 309 -11.82 -12.19 -4.68
CA TYR A 309 -11.33 -10.83 -4.87
C TYR A 309 -12.47 -9.80 -4.94
N GLY A 310 -12.44 -8.80 -4.06
CA GLY A 310 -13.39 -7.70 -4.03
C GLY A 310 -14.85 -8.07 -3.74
N MET A 311 -15.14 -9.31 -3.36
CA MET A 311 -16.51 -9.77 -3.12
C MET A 311 -17.06 -9.27 -1.78
N ASP A 312 -18.37 -9.03 -1.73
CA ASP A 312 -19.10 -8.85 -0.47
C ASP A 312 -19.43 -10.21 0.14
N LEU A 313 -18.75 -10.50 1.25
CA LEU A 313 -18.86 -11.68 2.10
C LEU A 313 -19.29 -11.28 3.52
N THR A 314 -19.99 -10.14 3.68
CA THR A 314 -20.39 -9.64 5.00
C THR A 314 -21.23 -10.68 5.73
N GLY A 315 -20.84 -11.02 6.96
CA GLY A 315 -21.53 -12.02 7.78
C GLY A 315 -21.47 -13.45 7.24
N ILE A 316 -20.59 -13.74 6.26
CA ILE A 316 -20.43 -15.10 5.73
C ILE A 316 -20.04 -16.08 6.83
N GLN A 317 -20.53 -17.30 6.74
CA GLN A 317 -20.25 -18.35 7.71
C GLN A 317 -19.30 -19.37 7.07
N MET A 318 -18.08 -19.50 7.57
CA MET A 318 -17.04 -20.38 7.03
C MET A 318 -16.42 -21.27 8.13
N GLN A 319 -17.18 -21.54 9.19
CA GLN A 319 -16.66 -22.27 10.35
C GLN A 319 -16.19 -23.67 9.93
N VAL A 320 -15.02 -24.07 10.42
CA VAL A 320 -14.39 -25.36 10.07
C VAL A 320 -14.20 -25.58 8.55
N GLY A 321 -14.20 -24.51 7.75
CA GLY A 321 -13.95 -24.56 6.31
C GLY A 321 -12.46 -24.65 5.96
N GLN A 322 -12.17 -24.99 4.70
CA GLN A 322 -10.81 -25.15 4.17
C GLN A 322 -10.58 -24.19 2.99
N PHE A 323 -9.97 -23.05 3.26
CA PHE A 323 -9.73 -21.95 2.32
C PHE A 323 -8.23 -21.61 2.23
N ASP A 324 -7.38 -22.63 2.33
CA ASP A 324 -5.93 -22.46 2.20
C ASP A 324 -5.58 -21.89 0.82
N ASN A 325 -4.67 -20.91 0.79
CA ASN A 325 -4.24 -20.17 -0.39
C ASN A 325 -5.36 -19.46 -1.16
N ALA A 326 -6.56 -19.34 -0.59
CA ALA A 326 -7.65 -18.59 -1.19
C ALA A 326 -7.31 -17.08 -1.22
N ASP A 327 -7.91 -16.39 -2.18
CA ASP A 327 -7.66 -14.98 -2.43
C ASP A 327 -8.86 -14.13 -2.01
N PHE A 328 -8.71 -13.43 -0.90
CA PHE A 328 -9.67 -12.51 -0.29
C PHE A 328 -9.22 -11.05 -0.42
N ARG A 329 -8.29 -10.74 -1.32
CA ARG A 329 -7.84 -9.37 -1.56
C ARG A 329 -9.04 -8.45 -1.73
N THR A 330 -9.04 -7.35 -0.99
CA THR A 330 -10.10 -6.31 -0.99
C THR A 330 -11.53 -6.82 -0.73
N ALA A 331 -11.71 -8.07 -0.27
CA ALA A 331 -13.01 -8.62 0.04
C ALA A 331 -13.59 -8.02 1.33
N ILE A 332 -14.91 -7.97 1.43
CA ILE A 332 -15.62 -7.48 2.61
C ILE A 332 -16.07 -8.67 3.43
N LEU A 333 -15.36 -8.99 4.49
CA LEU A 333 -15.65 -10.04 5.48
C LEU A 333 -16.08 -9.46 6.83
N ALA A 334 -16.68 -8.27 6.84
CA ALA A 334 -17.17 -7.66 8.08
C ALA A 334 -18.19 -8.61 8.74
N GLU A 335 -18.08 -8.80 10.05
CA GLU A 335 -18.95 -9.69 10.84
C GLU A 335 -18.93 -11.17 10.39
N ALA A 336 -17.99 -11.59 9.54
CA ALA A 336 -17.88 -12.99 9.11
C ALA A 336 -17.56 -13.93 10.28
N ASP A 337 -18.05 -15.17 10.23
CA ASP A 337 -17.75 -16.21 11.21
C ASP A 337 -16.81 -17.26 10.59
N LEU A 338 -15.52 -17.13 10.89
CA LEU A 338 -14.43 -17.94 10.34
C LEU A 338 -13.89 -18.97 11.36
N ARG A 339 -14.60 -19.19 12.48
CA ARG A 339 -14.11 -19.99 13.61
C ARG A 339 -13.70 -21.41 13.23
N GLY A 340 -12.51 -21.81 13.65
CA GLY A 340 -11.97 -23.15 13.42
C GLY A 340 -11.66 -23.47 11.94
N GLY A 341 -11.74 -22.50 11.04
CA GLY A 341 -11.38 -22.67 9.63
C GLY A 341 -9.86 -22.65 9.39
N SER A 342 -9.44 -23.19 8.25
CA SER A 342 -8.06 -23.12 7.75
C SER A 342 -7.97 -22.15 6.58
N PHE A 343 -7.05 -21.20 6.70
CA PHE A 343 -6.78 -20.11 5.75
C PHE A 343 -5.26 -19.95 5.58
N GLN A 344 -4.53 -21.05 5.57
CA GLN A 344 -3.07 -21.03 5.50
C GLN A 344 -2.61 -20.46 4.17
N GLY A 345 -1.68 -19.51 4.19
CA GLY A 345 -1.21 -18.82 2.99
C GLY A 345 -2.27 -18.01 2.24
N ALA A 346 -3.48 -17.87 2.80
CA ALA A 346 -4.54 -17.11 2.15
C ALA A 346 -4.20 -15.61 2.11
N ASN A 347 -4.68 -14.93 1.08
CA ASN A 347 -4.38 -13.54 0.82
C ASN A 347 -5.55 -12.64 1.21
N PHE A 348 -5.44 -11.95 2.34
CA PHE A 348 -6.38 -10.96 2.87
C PHE A 348 -5.87 -9.52 2.69
N ASN A 349 -4.94 -9.27 1.77
CA ASN A 349 -4.40 -7.92 1.60
C ASN A 349 -5.53 -6.91 1.33
N ALA A 350 -5.56 -5.85 2.14
CA ALA A 350 -6.61 -4.83 2.16
C ALA A 350 -8.05 -5.36 2.33
N ALA A 351 -8.24 -6.57 2.86
CA ALA A 351 -9.55 -7.11 3.19
C ALA A 351 -10.16 -6.41 4.41
N ASN A 352 -11.49 -6.29 4.45
CA ASN A 352 -12.22 -5.78 5.60
C ASN A 352 -12.71 -6.96 6.45
N LEU A 353 -12.09 -7.17 7.61
CA LEU A 353 -12.42 -8.20 8.61
C LEU A 353 -12.96 -7.56 9.90
N ARG A 354 -13.54 -6.35 9.82
CA ARG A 354 -14.07 -5.63 10.98
C ARG A 354 -15.11 -6.48 11.70
N HIS A 355 -14.95 -6.61 13.01
CA HIS A 355 -15.86 -7.40 13.85
C HIS A 355 -16.04 -8.86 13.42
N ALA A 356 -15.18 -9.37 12.53
CA ALA A 356 -15.19 -10.77 12.15
C ALA A 356 -14.80 -11.63 13.36
N THR A 357 -15.36 -12.83 13.41
CA THR A 357 -15.04 -13.82 14.44
C THR A 357 -14.10 -14.86 13.86
N LEU A 358 -12.84 -14.82 14.27
CA LEU A 358 -11.80 -15.79 13.92
C LEU A 358 -11.27 -16.55 15.16
N ASP A 359 -12.02 -16.54 16.26
CA ASP A 359 -11.74 -17.32 17.47
C ASP A 359 -11.63 -18.83 17.18
N TYR A 360 -11.21 -19.59 18.17
CA TYR A 360 -11.44 -21.04 18.14
C TYR A 360 -12.93 -21.39 18.13
N LEU A 361 -13.26 -22.52 17.51
CA LEU A 361 -14.57 -23.14 17.61
C LEU A 361 -14.55 -24.22 18.69
N GLN A 362 -15.37 -24.07 19.73
CA GLN A 362 -15.59 -25.13 20.71
C GLN A 362 -16.55 -26.18 20.11
N ILE A 363 -16.14 -27.45 20.09
CA ILE A 363 -16.96 -28.56 19.59
C ILE A 363 -17.72 -29.24 20.74
N ASP A 364 -17.04 -29.48 21.86
CA ASP A 364 -17.59 -29.99 23.13
C ASP A 364 -16.72 -29.50 24.30
N ALA A 365 -16.91 -29.98 25.53
CA ALA A 365 -16.16 -29.49 26.70
C ALA A 365 -14.63 -29.64 26.59
N GLU A 366 -14.13 -30.62 25.84
CA GLU A 366 -12.71 -30.97 25.80
C GLU A 366 -12.07 -30.61 24.46
N ARG A 367 -12.85 -30.57 23.37
CA ARG A 367 -12.35 -30.35 22.02
C ARG A 367 -12.66 -28.96 21.49
N HIS A 368 -11.62 -28.31 21.00
CA HIS A 368 -11.72 -27.04 20.28
C HIS A 368 -10.86 -27.08 19.00
N VAL A 369 -11.26 -26.33 17.99
CA VAL A 369 -10.52 -26.16 16.74
C VAL A 369 -10.11 -24.70 16.61
N ARG A 370 -8.80 -24.43 16.60
CA ARG A 370 -8.26 -23.08 16.39
C ARG A 370 -8.35 -22.69 14.91
N THR A 371 -8.74 -21.45 14.64
CA THR A 371 -8.63 -20.87 13.30
C THR A 371 -7.15 -20.73 12.92
N ASN A 372 -6.80 -21.08 11.68
CA ASN A 372 -5.41 -21.11 11.22
C ASN A 372 -5.17 -20.15 10.04
N LEU A 373 -4.38 -19.12 10.27
CA LEU A 373 -3.91 -18.13 9.30
C LEU A 373 -2.37 -18.16 9.15
N THR A 374 -1.76 -19.33 9.36
CA THR A 374 -0.30 -19.49 9.21
C THR A 374 0.15 -19.05 7.82
N GLY A 375 1.14 -18.14 7.77
CA GLY A 375 1.68 -17.60 6.53
C GLY A 375 0.70 -16.76 5.69
N ALA A 376 -0.48 -16.41 6.23
CA ALA A 376 -1.44 -15.60 5.52
C ALA A 376 -0.93 -14.16 5.31
N ILE A 377 -1.37 -13.52 4.23
CA ILE A 377 -1.01 -12.14 3.89
C ILE A 377 -2.17 -11.24 4.31
N LEU A 378 -2.03 -10.52 5.43
CA LEU A 378 -3.03 -9.59 5.97
C LEU A 378 -2.56 -8.13 5.92
N ARG A 379 -1.67 -7.80 4.97
CA ARG A 379 -1.16 -6.43 4.79
C ARG A 379 -2.33 -5.46 4.61
N ASN A 380 -2.29 -4.31 5.28
CA ASN A 380 -3.35 -3.28 5.21
C ASN A 380 -4.79 -3.76 5.52
N ALA A 381 -4.98 -4.97 6.07
CA ALA A 381 -6.31 -5.49 6.38
C ALA A 381 -6.92 -4.73 7.57
N ASP A 382 -8.23 -4.49 7.54
CA ASP A 382 -8.95 -3.92 8.69
C ASP A 382 -9.50 -5.06 9.54
N LEU A 383 -8.81 -5.36 10.65
CA LEU A 383 -9.20 -6.32 11.68
C LEU A 383 -9.78 -5.62 12.92
N SER A 384 -10.19 -4.35 12.82
CA SER A 384 -10.64 -3.60 13.99
C SER A 384 -11.89 -4.21 14.62
N GLY A 385 -11.84 -4.39 15.93
CA GLY A 385 -12.89 -5.07 16.69
C GLY A 385 -13.07 -6.57 16.38
N ALA A 386 -12.18 -7.20 15.59
CA ALA A 386 -12.25 -8.63 15.30
C ALA A 386 -11.94 -9.49 16.54
N ARG A 387 -12.54 -10.68 16.62
CA ARG A 387 -12.24 -11.65 17.68
C ARG A 387 -11.22 -12.66 17.17
N LEU A 388 -10.03 -12.68 17.78
CA LEU A 388 -8.85 -13.41 17.35
C LEU A 388 -8.31 -14.33 18.46
N ARG A 389 -9.17 -14.76 19.40
CA ARG A 389 -8.74 -15.52 20.57
C ARG A 389 -8.21 -16.89 20.16
N ARG A 390 -7.01 -17.24 20.65
CA ARG A 390 -6.33 -18.51 20.33
C ARG A 390 -6.08 -18.74 18.84
N ILE A 391 -6.11 -17.69 18.01
CA ILE A 391 -5.84 -17.82 16.58
C ILE A 391 -4.38 -18.18 16.32
N ARG A 392 -4.11 -18.93 15.25
CA ARG A 392 -2.75 -19.14 14.75
C ARG A 392 -2.44 -18.17 13.62
N LEU A 393 -1.50 -17.26 13.84
CA LEU A 393 -1.00 -16.26 12.88
C LEU A 393 0.53 -16.41 12.70
N THR A 394 1.07 -17.61 12.93
CA THR A 394 2.51 -17.86 12.78
C THR A 394 2.98 -17.50 11.37
N GLN A 395 4.07 -16.74 11.25
CA GLN A 395 4.64 -16.26 9.98
C GLN A 395 3.67 -15.43 9.10
N ALA A 396 2.53 -14.97 9.64
CA ALA A 396 1.61 -14.13 8.89
C ALA A 396 2.19 -12.72 8.68
N ASP A 397 1.85 -12.08 7.56
CA ASP A 397 2.21 -10.68 7.29
C ASP A 397 1.05 -9.75 7.62
N LEU A 398 1.08 -9.13 8.79
CA LEU A 398 0.13 -8.12 9.27
C LEU A 398 0.68 -6.69 9.12
N SER A 399 1.68 -6.45 8.26
CA SER A 399 2.22 -5.10 8.11
C SER A 399 1.14 -4.11 7.69
N HIS A 400 1.10 -2.96 8.37
CA HIS A 400 0.09 -1.92 8.20
C HIS A 400 -1.38 -2.33 8.46
N ALA A 401 -1.64 -3.53 8.99
CA ALA A 401 -3.00 -3.93 9.36
C ALA A 401 -3.56 -3.09 10.52
N ASP A 402 -4.87 -2.87 10.53
CA ASP A 402 -5.56 -2.22 11.64
C ASP A 402 -6.14 -3.25 12.59
N LEU A 403 -5.53 -3.39 13.77
CA LEU A 403 -5.95 -4.33 14.80
C LEU A 403 -6.65 -3.63 15.97
N ARG A 404 -6.97 -2.32 15.88
CA ARG A 404 -7.52 -1.58 17.03
C ARG A 404 -8.82 -2.21 17.55
N GLY A 405 -8.87 -2.50 18.86
CA GLY A 405 -10.02 -3.13 19.50
C GLY A 405 -10.22 -4.62 19.20
N ALA A 406 -9.35 -5.23 18.40
CA ALA A 406 -9.34 -6.68 18.21
C ALA A 406 -8.96 -7.44 19.50
N ASP A 407 -9.56 -8.60 19.72
CA ASP A 407 -9.26 -9.45 20.88
C ASP A 407 -8.24 -10.51 20.51
N LEU A 408 -6.96 -10.27 20.82
CA LEU A 408 -5.83 -11.14 20.50
C LEU A 408 -5.47 -12.14 21.62
N ARG A 409 -6.27 -12.26 22.68
CA ARG A 409 -5.90 -13.11 23.84
C ARG A 409 -5.54 -14.53 23.41
N GLU A 410 -4.36 -14.99 23.85
CA GLU A 410 -3.80 -16.30 23.57
C GLU A 410 -3.51 -16.56 22.08
N ALA A 411 -3.45 -15.52 21.25
CA ALA A 411 -3.04 -15.64 19.84
C ALA A 411 -1.56 -16.03 19.70
N ASP A 412 -1.26 -16.83 18.68
CA ASP A 412 0.09 -17.24 18.31
C ASP A 412 0.56 -16.43 17.10
N LEU A 413 1.43 -15.45 17.33
CA LEU A 413 1.99 -14.54 16.32
C LEU A 413 3.49 -14.80 16.07
N ARG A 414 3.97 -16.02 16.34
CA ARG A 414 5.40 -16.32 16.19
C ARG A 414 5.88 -16.09 14.76
N GLY A 415 6.95 -15.32 14.61
CA GLY A 415 7.50 -14.94 13.30
C GLY A 415 6.62 -14.01 12.46
N ALA A 416 5.51 -13.51 12.98
CA ALA A 416 4.64 -12.61 12.23
C ALA A 416 5.29 -11.23 11.98
N ASN A 417 4.91 -10.59 10.88
CA ASN A 417 5.34 -9.23 10.56
C ASN A 417 4.25 -8.23 10.94
N LEU A 418 4.52 -7.38 11.93
CA LEU A 418 3.60 -6.34 12.43
C LEU A 418 4.10 -4.92 12.10
N SER A 419 5.03 -4.79 11.16
CA SER A 419 5.63 -3.49 10.81
C SER A 419 4.56 -2.49 10.39
N GLY A 420 4.43 -1.39 11.14
CA GLY A 420 3.44 -0.33 10.88
C GLY A 420 1.99 -0.71 11.18
N ALA A 421 1.73 -1.89 11.78
CA ALA A 421 0.39 -2.28 12.20
C ALA A 421 -0.13 -1.33 13.30
N ARG A 422 -1.44 -1.06 13.29
CA ARG A 422 -2.10 -0.21 14.28
C ARG A 422 -2.66 -1.07 15.38
N VAL A 423 -2.06 -0.96 16.55
CA VAL A 423 -2.31 -1.82 17.71
C VAL A 423 -2.32 -1.00 19.00
N GLN A 424 -3.09 -1.43 20.00
CA GLN A 424 -3.14 -0.83 21.34
C GLN A 424 -2.37 -1.73 22.33
N GLU A 425 -1.73 -1.13 23.33
CA GLU A 425 -0.86 -1.83 24.27
C GLU A 425 -1.61 -2.91 25.07
N GLU A 426 -2.87 -2.65 25.42
CA GLU A 426 -3.71 -3.56 26.20
C GLU A 426 -3.98 -4.88 25.47
N GLN A 427 -3.98 -4.86 24.13
CA GLN A 427 -4.27 -6.01 23.26
C GLN A 427 -3.13 -7.02 23.25
N MET A 428 -1.93 -6.62 23.67
CA MET A 428 -0.72 -7.45 23.58
C MET A 428 -0.46 -8.27 24.82
N ARG A 429 -1.35 -8.22 25.81
CA ARG A 429 -1.28 -9.07 27.00
C ARG A 429 -1.67 -10.51 26.63
N ALA A 430 -0.84 -11.47 27.05
CA ALA A 430 -1.04 -12.91 26.80
C ALA A 430 -1.08 -13.29 25.31
N VAL A 431 -0.12 -12.76 24.53
CA VAL A 431 0.07 -13.07 23.11
C VAL A 431 1.50 -13.54 22.91
N ASP A 432 1.72 -14.60 22.14
CA ASP A 432 3.07 -15.08 21.82
C ASP A 432 3.62 -14.36 20.59
N PHE A 433 4.64 -13.54 20.80
CA PHE A 433 5.34 -12.78 19.77
C PHE A 433 6.73 -13.33 19.44
N THR A 434 7.04 -14.58 19.80
CA THR A 434 8.41 -15.11 19.64
C THR A 434 8.84 -15.02 18.16
N GLY A 435 9.90 -14.24 17.90
CA GLY A 435 10.40 -14.00 16.54
C GLY A 435 9.56 -13.04 15.68
N ALA A 436 8.49 -12.43 16.20
CA ALA A 436 7.73 -11.42 15.48
C ALA A 436 8.55 -10.13 15.29
N ARG A 437 8.31 -9.41 14.20
CA ARG A 437 9.01 -8.15 13.86
C ARG A 437 8.05 -6.98 13.73
N GLY A 438 8.56 -5.76 13.91
CA GLY A 438 7.78 -4.52 13.71
C GLY A 438 6.98 -4.03 14.92
N LEU A 439 7.13 -4.67 16.08
CA LEU A 439 6.56 -4.20 17.35
C LEU A 439 7.35 -3.01 17.92
N PRO A 440 6.69 -2.08 18.64
CA PRO A 440 7.39 -1.04 19.39
C PRO A 440 8.39 -1.65 20.39
N ARG A 441 9.60 -1.10 20.47
CA ARG A 441 10.65 -1.56 21.40
C ARG A 441 10.24 -1.52 22.87
N THR A 442 9.22 -0.73 23.21
CA THR A 442 8.71 -0.53 24.57
C THR A 442 7.80 -1.67 25.05
N TRP A 443 7.38 -2.57 24.16
CA TRP A 443 6.45 -3.63 24.52
C TRP A 443 7.21 -4.86 25.01
N HIS A 444 7.15 -5.07 26.32
CA HIS A 444 7.79 -6.22 26.97
C HIS A 444 7.11 -7.53 26.54
N VAL A 445 7.83 -8.33 25.75
CA VAL A 445 7.46 -9.71 25.43
C VAL A 445 7.43 -10.50 26.74
N ARG A 446 6.24 -10.79 27.26
CA ARG A 446 6.10 -11.81 28.29
C ARG A 446 5.87 -13.14 27.59
N TYR A 447 6.90 -13.98 27.62
CA TYR A 447 6.81 -15.37 27.21
C TYR A 447 5.72 -16.04 28.05
N VAL A 448 4.66 -16.51 27.41
CA VAL A 448 3.77 -17.48 28.03
C VAL A 448 4.56 -18.79 27.97
N ALA A 449 5.01 -19.28 29.13
CA ALA A 449 5.62 -20.61 29.19
C ALA A 449 4.58 -21.63 28.71
N ASP A 450 4.99 -22.55 27.85
CA ASP A 450 4.19 -23.70 27.47
C ASP A 450 3.85 -24.52 28.73
N ASP A 451 2.57 -24.58 29.11
CA ASP A 451 2.01 -25.56 30.05
C ASP A 451 1.10 -26.54 29.30
#